data_AF-A0A183J4K4-F1
#
_entry.id   AF-A0A183J4K4-F1
#
_cell.length_a   1.000
_cell.length_b   1.000
_cell.length_c   1.000
_cell.angle_alpha   90.00
_cell.angle_beta   90.00
_cell.angle_gamma   90.00
#
_symmetry.space_group_name_H-M   'P 1'
#
loop_
_entity.id
_entity.type
_entity.pdbx_description
1 polymer ?
#
loop_
_entity_poly.entity_id
_entity_poly.type
_entity_poly.pdbx_seq_one_letter_code
_entity_poly.pdbx_strand_id
1 'polypeptide(L)'
;MPFHLKRRAAVLTPSTRLNDAVKNISYLVNVKYNVNLCVPMEWARKHNEKFDVIIIYTNYQTVSGGFSAHEAFMKYRKASGIVDTKLVVVALSASGLTITDPSDKETIDVIGFDINTPEIINRFILGKL
;
A
#
# COMPACT_ATOMS: atom_id res chain seq x y z
N MET A 1 4.23 12.69 -8.08
CA MET A 1 4.54 11.50 -7.27
C MET A 1 4.71 11.90 -5.81
N PRO A 2 4.06 11.28 -4.82
CA PRO A 2 4.39 11.50 -3.42
C PRO A 2 5.59 10.62 -2.99
N PHE A 3 6.18 9.88 -3.94
CA PHE A 3 7.55 9.37 -3.90
C PHE A 3 8.60 10.40 -4.40
N HIS A 4 8.26 11.69 -4.46
CA HIS A 4 9.20 12.78 -4.79
C HIS A 4 10.09 13.22 -3.61
N LEU A 5 9.99 12.60 -2.44
CA LEU A 5 10.92 12.84 -1.34
C LEU A 5 12.09 11.87 -1.47
N LYS A 6 13.26 12.40 -1.88
CA LYS A 6 14.56 11.76 -1.61
C LYS A 6 14.53 11.24 -0.16
N ARG A 7 14.58 9.92 0.02
CA ARG A 7 14.73 9.17 1.29
C ARG A 7 14.37 9.97 2.55
N ARG A 8 13.14 9.78 3.06
CA ARG A 8 12.88 9.83 4.50
C ARG A 8 12.13 8.58 4.90
N ALA A 9 12.85 7.46 4.90
CA ALA A 9 12.43 6.31 5.69
C ALA A 9 12.34 6.78 7.15
N ALA A 10 11.21 6.47 7.79
CA ALA A 10 10.88 6.76 9.18
C ALA A 10 10.58 8.24 9.54
N VAL A 11 9.43 8.72 9.09
CA VAL A 11 8.69 9.79 9.80
C VAL A 11 8.05 9.24 11.10
N LEU A 12 7.93 7.91 11.20
CA LEU A 12 7.27 7.17 12.27
C LEU A 12 8.13 5.97 12.70
N THR A 13 8.09 5.68 14.00
CA THR A 13 8.65 4.47 14.63
C THR A 13 7.56 3.81 15.49
N PRO A 14 7.71 2.52 15.88
CA PRO A 14 6.74 1.86 16.77
C PRO A 14 6.55 2.57 18.12
N SER A 15 7.54 3.34 18.57
CA SER A 15 7.49 4.12 19.82
C SER A 15 6.96 5.54 19.64
N THR A 16 6.64 5.96 18.40
CA THR A 16 6.10 7.30 18.14
C THR A 16 4.69 7.41 18.71
N ARG A 17 4.45 8.39 19.58
CA ARG A 17 3.11 8.65 20.13
C ARG A 17 2.17 9.13 19.03
N LEU A 18 0.88 8.89 19.18
CA LEU A 18 -0.12 9.28 18.17
C LEU A 18 -0.06 10.78 17.83
N ASN A 19 0.01 11.65 18.84
CA ASN A 19 0.08 13.11 18.60
C ASN A 19 1.34 13.51 17.82
N ASP A 20 2.48 12.86 18.13
CA ASP A 20 3.73 13.10 17.41
C ASP A 20 3.65 12.55 15.99
N ALA A 21 3.03 11.39 15.79
CA ALA A 21 2.80 10.82 14.47
C ALA A 21 1.99 11.76 13.58
N VAL A 22 0.86 12.28 14.10
CA VAL A 22 0.02 13.25 13.40
C VAL A 22 0.81 14.51 13.07
N LYS A 23 1.53 15.09 14.05
CA LYS A 23 2.36 16.29 13.85
C LYS A 23 3.43 16.05 12.78
N ASN A 24 4.09 14.90 12.81
CA ASN A 24 5.17 14.55 11.90
C ASN A 24 4.69 14.37 10.47
N ILE A 25 3.44 13.93 10.23
CA ILE A 25 2.91 13.76 8.87
C ILE A 25 2.05 14.95 8.40
N SER A 26 1.66 15.87 9.29
CA SER A 26 0.75 16.99 8.96
C SER A 26 1.29 17.90 7.85
N TYR A 27 2.61 18.03 7.71
CA TYR A 27 3.19 18.85 6.64
C TYR A 27 2.89 18.29 5.25
N LEU A 28 2.59 16.99 5.12
CA LEU A 28 2.28 16.34 3.85
C LEU A 28 0.92 16.77 3.30
N VAL A 29 0.00 17.25 4.16
CA VAL A 29 -1.38 17.64 3.79
C VAL A 29 -1.40 18.87 2.87
N ASN A 30 -0.41 19.75 2.98
CA ASN A 30 -0.35 21.01 2.20
C ASN A 30 0.41 20.87 0.88
N VAL A 31 0.83 19.66 0.50
CA VAL A 31 1.60 19.46 -0.73
C VAL A 31 0.75 18.74 -1.76
N LYS A 32 0.54 19.40 -2.91
CA LYS A 32 -0.21 18.84 -4.04
C LYS A 32 0.64 17.78 -4.74
N TYR A 33 0.42 16.51 -4.43
CA TYR A 33 1.11 15.40 -5.09
C TYR A 33 0.19 14.68 -6.07
N ASN A 34 0.69 14.38 -7.27
CA ASN A 34 0.14 13.27 -8.07
C ASN A 34 0.46 11.97 -7.33
N VAL A 35 -0.53 11.31 -6.73
CA VAL A 35 -0.41 9.98 -6.12
C VAL A 35 -0.13 8.95 -7.21
N ASN A 36 0.67 7.92 -6.93
CA ASN A 36 0.83 6.77 -7.83
C ASN A 36 1.05 5.53 -6.97
N LEU A 37 0.08 4.61 -7.01
CA LEU A 37 0.08 3.40 -6.19
C LEU A 37 1.08 2.36 -6.67
N CYS A 38 1.59 2.46 -7.91
CA CYS A 38 2.57 1.53 -8.45
C CYS A 38 3.96 1.70 -7.82
N VAL A 39 4.24 2.86 -7.20
CA VAL A 39 5.60 3.24 -6.82
C VAL A 39 6.24 2.35 -5.75
N PRO A 40 5.55 1.92 -4.66
CA PRO A 40 6.14 1.00 -3.69
C PRO A 40 6.63 -0.30 -4.32
N MET A 41 5.83 -0.90 -5.20
CA MET A 41 6.15 -2.19 -5.86
C MET A 41 7.26 -2.01 -6.90
N GLU A 42 7.22 -0.94 -7.69
CA GLU A 42 8.30 -0.62 -8.64
C GLU A 42 9.61 -0.31 -7.91
N TRP A 43 9.55 0.37 -6.77
CA TRP A 43 10.74 0.61 -5.94
C TRP A 43 11.30 -0.70 -5.41
N ALA A 44 10.47 -1.55 -4.80
CA ALA A 44 10.89 -2.83 -4.25
C ALA A 44 11.49 -3.73 -5.34
N ARG A 45 10.85 -3.78 -6.51
CA ARG A 45 11.34 -4.52 -7.69
C ARG A 45 12.70 -4.00 -8.16
N LYS A 46 12.88 -2.68 -8.30
CA LYS A 46 14.14 -2.07 -8.77
C LYS A 46 15.30 -2.27 -7.80
N HIS A 47 15.01 -2.40 -6.51
CA HIS A 47 16.01 -2.58 -5.46
C HIS A 47 16.17 -4.05 -5.03
N ASN A 48 15.44 -4.98 -5.68
CA ASN A 48 15.43 -6.40 -5.33
C ASN A 48 15.05 -6.67 -3.87
N GLU A 49 14.16 -5.84 -3.32
CA GLU A 49 13.66 -5.96 -1.95
C GLU A 49 12.55 -7.01 -1.86
N LYS A 50 12.61 -7.84 -0.83
CA LYS A 50 11.71 -8.98 -0.64
C LYS A 50 10.75 -8.71 0.51
N PHE A 51 9.46 -8.79 0.21
CA PHE A 51 8.36 -8.59 1.14
C PHE A 51 7.34 -9.72 0.95
N ASP A 52 6.91 -10.32 2.06
CA ASP A 52 5.81 -11.29 2.04
C ASP A 52 4.44 -10.59 1.94
N VAL A 53 4.36 -9.35 2.43
CA VAL A 53 3.14 -8.55 2.45
C VAL A 53 3.44 -7.10 2.11
N ILE A 54 2.66 -6.54 1.19
CA ILE A 54 2.65 -5.11 0.86
C ILE A 54 1.30 -4.55 1.26
N ILE A 55 1.30 -3.57 2.18
CA ILE A 55 0.08 -2.88 2.64
C ILE A 55 0.12 -1.43 2.15
N ILE A 56 -0.89 -1.02 1.38
CA ILE A 56 -1.01 0.33 0.84
C ILE A 56 -2.20 1.04 1.49
N TYR A 57 -1.92 2.10 2.22
CA TYR A 57 -2.95 3.01 2.73
C TYR A 57 -3.19 4.14 1.73
N THR A 58 -4.42 4.30 1.23
CA THR A 58 -4.73 5.31 0.21
C THR A 58 -6.17 5.83 0.33
N ASN A 59 -6.38 7.10 0.01
CA ASN A 59 -7.70 7.70 -0.21
C ASN A 59 -7.97 8.00 -1.70
N TYR A 60 -7.15 7.47 -2.61
CA TYR A 60 -7.19 7.82 -4.02
C TYR A 60 -6.91 6.62 -4.93
N GLN A 61 -7.66 6.51 -6.04
CA GLN A 61 -7.37 5.62 -7.17
C GLN A 61 -6.47 6.35 -8.15
N THR A 62 -5.18 5.98 -8.24
CA THR A 62 -4.36 6.46 -9.36
C THR A 62 -3.93 5.32 -10.26
N VAL A 63 -4.23 5.48 -11.54
CA VAL A 63 -3.53 4.85 -12.66
C VAL A 63 -2.70 5.97 -13.29
N SER A 64 -1.41 6.05 -13.00
CA SER A 64 -0.53 7.01 -13.70
C SER A 64 0.43 6.24 -14.59
N GLY A 65 0.30 6.43 -15.91
CA GLY A 65 1.24 5.90 -16.90
C GLY A 65 0.89 4.54 -17.50
N GLY A 66 -0.39 4.13 -17.48
CA GLY A 66 -0.89 2.97 -18.23
C GLY A 66 -0.84 1.62 -17.51
N PHE A 67 -0.39 1.56 -16.26
CA PHE A 67 -0.44 0.35 -15.43
C PHE A 67 -1.28 0.53 -14.18
N SER A 68 -2.11 -0.45 -13.84
CA SER A 68 -2.82 -0.55 -12.57
C SER A 68 -1.88 -0.94 -11.42
N ALA A 69 -2.29 -0.68 -10.18
CA ALA A 69 -1.54 -1.13 -8.99
C ALA A 69 -1.37 -2.66 -8.99
N HIS A 70 -2.41 -3.39 -9.42
CA HIS A 70 -2.38 -4.83 -9.56
C HIS A 70 -1.33 -5.28 -10.59
N GLU A 71 -1.19 -4.62 -11.73
CA GLU A 71 -0.15 -4.97 -12.71
C GLU A 71 1.27 -4.72 -12.18
N ALA A 72 1.48 -3.64 -11.43
CA ALA A 72 2.76 -3.37 -10.77
C ALA A 72 3.08 -4.45 -9.72
N PHE A 73 2.07 -4.92 -8.99
CA PHE A 73 2.19 -6.01 -8.05
C PHE A 73 2.57 -7.33 -8.72
N MET A 74 1.93 -7.68 -9.84
CA MET A 74 2.26 -8.89 -10.58
C MET A 74 3.69 -8.86 -11.12
N LYS A 75 4.16 -7.70 -11.59
CA LYS A 75 5.57 -7.51 -11.97
C LYS A 75 6.53 -7.67 -10.79
N TYR A 76 6.13 -7.18 -9.60
CA TYR A 76 6.90 -7.38 -8.38
C TYR A 76 7.00 -8.87 -8.01
N ARG A 77 5.88 -9.59 -7.88
CA ARG A 77 5.83 -11.04 -7.57
C ARG A 77 6.72 -11.86 -8.51
N LYS A 78 6.62 -11.58 -9.81
CA LYS A 78 7.44 -12.27 -10.84
C LYS A 78 8.94 -12.00 -10.64
N ALA A 79 9.32 -10.77 -10.31
CA ALA A 79 10.72 -10.38 -10.17
C ALA A 79 11.32 -10.78 -8.82
N SER A 80 10.54 -10.75 -7.73
CA SER A 80 10.99 -11.14 -6.39
C SER A 80 11.16 -12.65 -6.26
N GLY A 81 10.45 -13.43 -7.07
CA GLY A 81 10.40 -14.90 -7.00
C GLY A 81 9.51 -15.42 -5.86
N ILE A 82 8.81 -14.53 -5.15
CA ILE A 82 7.92 -14.85 -4.02
C ILE A 82 6.49 -14.89 -4.56
N VAL A 83 6.08 -16.07 -5.01
CA VAL A 83 4.77 -16.25 -5.64
C VAL A 83 3.61 -16.04 -4.68
N ASP A 84 3.81 -16.15 -3.37
CA ASP A 84 2.81 -15.99 -2.31
C ASP A 84 2.86 -14.61 -1.63
N THR A 85 3.54 -13.63 -2.23
CA THR A 85 3.44 -12.24 -1.76
C THR A 85 1.98 -11.81 -1.76
N LYS A 86 1.53 -11.13 -0.70
CA LYS A 86 0.17 -10.59 -0.57
C LYS A 86 0.11 -9.09 -0.74
N LEU A 87 -0.93 -8.59 -1.41
CA LEU A 87 -1.25 -7.16 -1.51
C LEU A 87 -2.51 -6.85 -0.71
N VAL A 88 -2.40 -5.91 0.22
CA VAL A 88 -3.54 -5.34 0.95
C VAL A 88 -3.66 -3.87 0.59
N VAL A 89 -4.82 -3.46 0.13
CA VAL A 89 -5.12 -2.04 -0.11
C VAL A 89 -6.16 -1.58 0.89
N VAL A 90 -5.78 -0.60 1.71
CA VAL A 90 -6.63 -0.01 2.75
C VAL A 90 -7.17 1.32 2.25
N ALA A 91 -8.46 1.35 1.92
CA ALA A 91 -9.17 2.53 1.43
C ALA A 91 -9.58 3.45 2.59
N LEU A 92 -9.00 4.64 2.66
CA LEU A 92 -9.25 5.64 3.72
C LEU A 92 -10.45 6.56 3.43
N SER A 93 -11.09 6.42 2.27
CA SER A 93 -12.28 7.16 1.85
C SER A 93 -13.30 6.25 1.18
N ALA A 94 -14.59 6.56 1.34
CA ALA A 94 -15.72 5.78 0.83
C ALA A 94 -15.96 5.96 -0.68
N SER A 95 -14.92 5.81 -1.50
CA SER A 95 -14.96 6.13 -2.91
C SER A 95 -15.23 4.93 -3.84
N GLY A 96 -15.77 3.81 -3.32
CA GLY A 96 -16.19 2.66 -4.14
C GLY A 96 -15.04 2.06 -4.97
N LEU A 97 -13.82 2.07 -4.44
CA LEU A 97 -12.62 1.75 -5.20
C LEU A 97 -12.36 0.25 -5.20
N THR A 98 -12.32 -0.38 -6.38
CA THR A 98 -11.68 -1.68 -6.60
C THR A 98 -10.30 -1.43 -7.19
N ILE A 99 -9.25 -1.75 -6.43
CA ILE A 99 -7.84 -1.54 -6.83
C ILE A 99 -7.18 -2.90 -7.11
N THR A 100 -7.60 -3.93 -6.39
CA THR A 100 -7.17 -5.31 -6.54
C THR A 100 -8.04 -6.07 -7.55
N ASP A 101 -7.50 -7.15 -8.13
CA ASP A 101 -8.26 -8.05 -9.00
C ASP A 101 -8.95 -9.11 -8.12
N PRO A 102 -10.29 -9.20 -8.10
CA PRO A 102 -11.00 -10.19 -7.29
C PRO A 102 -10.66 -11.65 -7.61
N SER A 103 -10.07 -11.92 -8.78
CA SER A 103 -9.62 -13.26 -9.16
C SER A 103 -8.23 -13.63 -8.63
N ASP A 104 -7.42 -12.64 -8.20
CA ASP A 104 -6.14 -12.90 -7.55
C ASP A 104 -6.33 -13.05 -6.04
N LYS A 105 -6.34 -14.31 -5.60
CA LYS A 105 -6.46 -14.72 -4.19
C LYS A 105 -5.36 -14.14 -3.27
N GLU A 106 -4.27 -13.63 -3.81
CA GLU A 106 -3.21 -12.99 -3.03
C GLU A 106 -3.38 -11.47 -2.93
N THR A 107 -4.55 -10.94 -3.30
CA THR A 107 -4.88 -9.52 -3.17
C THR A 107 -6.22 -9.27 -2.47
N ILE A 108 -6.33 -8.20 -1.70
CA ILE A 108 -7.58 -7.77 -1.06
C ILE A 108 -7.69 -6.25 -0.94
N ASP A 109 -8.88 -5.73 -1.20
CA ASP A 109 -9.29 -4.36 -0.87
C ASP A 109 -10.08 -4.37 0.46
N VAL A 110 -9.68 -3.53 1.42
CA VAL A 110 -10.35 -3.37 2.73
C VAL A 110 -10.60 -1.90 3.05
N ILE A 111 -11.59 -1.63 3.91
CA ILE A 111 -11.95 -0.27 4.33
C ILE A 111 -11.10 0.15 5.54
N GLY A 112 -10.45 1.30 5.48
CA GLY A 112 -9.71 1.87 6.60
C GLY A 112 -10.65 2.39 7.69
N PHE A 113 -10.13 2.51 8.92
CA PHE A 113 -10.87 2.95 10.10
C PHE A 113 -12.08 2.09 10.53
N ASP A 114 -12.32 0.94 9.89
CA ASP A 114 -13.22 -0.09 10.42
C ASP A 114 -12.52 -0.87 11.55
N ILE A 115 -13.26 -1.19 12.61
CA ILE A 115 -12.74 -1.90 13.79
C ILE A 115 -12.28 -3.33 13.46
N ASN A 116 -12.86 -3.96 12.44
CA ASN A 116 -12.57 -5.32 12.03
C ASN A 116 -11.43 -5.41 11.02
N THR A 117 -11.06 -4.30 10.36
CA THR A 117 -10.04 -4.31 9.31
C THR A 117 -8.69 -4.90 9.75
N PRO A 118 -8.13 -4.58 10.93
CA PRO A 118 -6.90 -5.22 11.39
C PRO A 118 -6.99 -6.74 11.46
N GLU A 119 -8.12 -7.29 11.91
CA GLU A 119 -8.32 -8.74 12.02
C GLU A 119 -8.53 -9.39 10.64
N ILE A 120 -9.26 -8.72 9.73
CA ILE A 120 -9.41 -9.18 8.35
C ILE A 120 -8.05 -9.26 7.66
N ILE A 121 -7.21 -8.23 7.81
CA ILE A 121 -5.84 -8.21 7.28
C ILE A 121 -5.02 -9.36 7.86
N ASN A 122 -5.07 -9.58 9.17
CA ASN A 122 -4.36 -10.66 9.84
C ASN A 122 -4.79 -12.05 9.30
N ARG A 123 -6.10 -12.31 9.23
CA ARG A 123 -6.63 -13.57 8.69
C ARG A 123 -6.26 -13.78 7.23
N PHE A 124 -6.35 -12.75 6.40
CA PHE A 124 -5.94 -12.80 5.01
C PHE A 124 -4.45 -13.12 4.86
N ILE A 125 -3.58 -12.43 5.59
CA ILE A 125 -2.12 -12.68 5.58
C ILE A 125 -1.80 -14.12 6.01
N LEU A 126 -2.53 -14.67 6.98
CA LEU A 126 -2.35 -16.04 7.45
C LEU A 126 -3.06 -17.11 6.60
N GLY A 127 -3.78 -16.74 5.54
CA GLY A 127 -4.53 -17.68 4.69
C GLY A 127 -5.76 -18.30 5.38
N LYS A 128 -6.40 -17.54 6.27
CA LYS A 128 -7.56 -17.94 7.09
C LYS A 128 -8.83 -17.15 6.76
N LEU A 129 -8.86 -16.50 5.59
CA LEU A 129 -10.02 -15.76 5.11
C LEU A 129 -10.89 -16.67 4.26
#